data_AF-A0A6P8B3D2-F1
#
_entry.id   AF-A0A6P8B3D2-F1
#
_cell.length_a   1.000
_cell.length_b   1.000
_cell.length_c   1.000
_cell.angle_alpha   90.00
_cell.angle_beta   90.00
_cell.angle_gamma   90.00
#
_symmetry.space_group_name_H-M   'P 1'
#
loop_
_entity.id
_entity.type
_entity.pdbx_description
1 polymer ?
#
loop_
_entity_poly.entity_id
_entity_poly.type
_entity_poly.pdbx_seq_one_letter_code
_entity_poly.pdbx_strand_id
1 'polypeptide(L)' 'MSLLRSYRGLSKNARLGFGVGLMAWGFIGLTWSDSVGEKLGIIPSEKEKKDLERLKPSITVVERDQ' A
#
# COMPACT_ATOMS: atom_id res chain seq x y z
N MET A 1 11.00 26.98 -17.98
CA MET A 1 9.80 27.33 -17.17
C MET A 1 9.83 26.49 -15.90
N SER A 2 9.69 27.09 -14.71
CA SER A 2 9.64 26.32 -13.46
C SER A 2 8.26 25.70 -13.27
N LEU A 3 8.19 24.40 -12.96
CA LEU A 3 6.95 23.66 -12.70
C LEU A 3 6.10 24.31 -11.59
N LEU A 4 6.76 24.87 -10.58
CA LEU A 4 6.11 25.59 -9.49
C LEU A 4 5.46 26.89 -9.96
N ARG A 5 6.04 27.56 -10.97
CA ARG A 5 5.47 28.77 -11.56
C ARG A 5 4.24 28.43 -12.40
N SER A 6 4.28 27.33 -13.14
CA SER A 6 3.12 26.82 -13.89
C SER A 6 1.98 26.45 -12.95
N TYR A 7 2.25 25.72 -11.86
CA TYR A 7 1.26 25.37 -10.83
C TYR A 7 0.59 26.61 -10.20
N ARG A 8 1.39 27.63 -9.88
CA ARG A 8 0.91 28.94 -9.38
C ARG A 8 0.22 29.80 -10.46
N GLY A 9 0.27 29.41 -11.73
CA GLY A 9 -0.48 30.03 -12.81
C GLY A 9 -1.88 29.44 -13.02
N LEU A 10 -2.16 28.23 -12.52
CA LEU A 10 -3.49 27.61 -12.65
C LEU A 10 -4.55 28.33 -11.82
N SER A 11 -5.80 28.30 -12.30
CA SER A 11 -6.96 28.78 -11.56
C SER A 11 -7.17 27.98 -10.27
N LYS A 12 -7.82 28.57 -9.26
CA LYS A 12 -8.07 27.93 -7.95
C LYS A 12 -8.75 26.56 -8.10
N ASN A 13 -9.72 26.46 -9.02
CA ASN A 13 -10.47 25.23 -9.29
C ASN A 13 -9.58 24.15 -9.92
N ALA A 14 -8.68 24.52 -10.84
CA ALA A 14 -7.78 23.58 -11.48
C ALA A 14 -6.71 23.03 -10.51
N ARG A 15 -6.24 23.84 -9.55
CA ARG A 15 -5.34 23.35 -8.48
C ARG A 15 -6.04 22.37 -7.55
N LEU A 16 -7.30 22.65 -7.21
CA LEU A 16 -8.15 21.77 -6.42
C LEU A 16 -8.39 20.44 -7.16
N GLY A 17 -8.78 20.49 -8.43
CA GLY A 17 -8.97 19.31 -9.26
C GLY A 17 -7.70 18.48 -9.42
N PHE A 18 -6.54 19.13 -9.58
CA PHE A 18 -5.26 18.42 -9.65
C PHE A 18 -4.89 17.74 -8.33
N GLY A 19 -5.08 18.41 -7.20
CA GLY A 19 -4.84 17.83 -5.87
C GLY A 19 -5.77 16.66 -5.57
N VAL A 20 -7.07 16.81 -5.86
CA VAL A 20 -8.05 15.73 -5.71
C VAL A 20 -7.76 14.57 -6.64
N GLY A 21 -7.37 14.84 -7.90
CA GLY A 21 -6.98 13.82 -8.85
C GLY A 21 -5.77 13.00 -8.42
N LEU A 22 -4.73 13.66 -7.87
CA LEU A 22 -3.56 12.99 -7.31
C LEU A 22 -3.92 12.11 -6.10
N MET A 23 -4.74 12.64 -5.18
CA MET A 23 -5.21 11.88 -4.02
C MET A 23 -6.06 10.68 -4.43
N ALA A 24 -6.98 10.86 -5.38
CA ALA A 24 -7.79 9.78 -5.91
C ALA A 24 -6.94 8.72 -6.63
N TRP A 25 -5.95 9.13 -7.43
CA TRP A 25 -5.03 8.22 -8.09
C TRP A 25 -4.18 7.42 -7.08
N GLY A 26 -3.66 8.08 -6.04
CA GLY A 26 -2.93 7.42 -4.96
C GLY A 26 -3.80 6.46 -4.16
N PHE A 27 -5.03 6.86 -3.83
CA PHE A 27 -6.01 6.01 -3.15
C PHE A 27 -6.38 4.78 -3.98
N ILE A 28 -6.59 4.96 -5.29
CA ILE A 28 -6.79 3.86 -6.21
C ILE A 28 -5.55 2.97 -6.22
N GLY A 29 -4.33 3.49 -6.36
CA GLY A 29 -3.11 2.69 -6.35
C GLY A 29 -2.90 1.88 -5.05
N LEU A 30 -3.22 2.47 -3.90
CA LEU A 30 -3.13 1.80 -2.59
C LEU A 30 -4.18 0.70 -2.44
N THR A 31 -5.44 1.01 -2.78
CA THR A 31 -6.53 0.01 -2.75
C THR A 31 -6.38 -1.05 -3.83
N TRP A 32 -5.72 -0.74 -4.94
CA TRP A 32 -5.35 -1.67 -5.99
C TRP A 32 -4.31 -2.68 -5.48
N SER A 33 -3.41 -2.32 -4.55
CA SER A 33 -2.47 -3.28 -3.94
C SER A 33 -3.20 -4.39 -3.16
N ASP A 34 -4.18 -4.01 -2.33
CA ASP A 34 -4.95 -4.98 -1.53
C ASP A 34 -6.01 -5.72 -2.37
N SER A 35 -6.65 -5.02 -3.31
CA SER A 35 -7.66 -5.62 -4.21
C SER A 35 -7.04 -6.45 -5.33
N VAL A 36 -5.76 -6.25 -5.67
CA VAL A 36 -5.00 -7.18 -6.51
C VAL A 36 -4.80 -8.51 -5.81
N GLY A 37 -4.59 -8.54 -4.49
CA GLY A 37 -4.61 -9.78 -3.72
C GLY A 37 -5.95 -10.52 -3.86
N GLU A 38 -7.06 -9.83 -3.59
CA GLU A 38 -8.40 -10.43 -3.62
C GLU A 38 -8.89 -10.81 -5.04
N LYS A 39 -8.61 -9.98 -6.07
CA LYS A 39 -9.06 -10.23 -7.44
C LYS A 39 -8.10 -11.09 -8.28
N LEU A 40 -6.82 -11.19 -7.91
CA LEU A 40 -5.91 -12.20 -8.49
C LEU A 40 -6.10 -13.60 -7.88
N GLY A 41 -7.06 -13.79 -6.97
CA GLY A 41 -7.27 -15.08 -6.32
C GLY A 41 -6.21 -15.44 -5.27
N ILE A 42 -5.41 -14.45 -4.83
CA ILE A 42 -4.56 -14.52 -3.64
C ILE A 42 -5.46 -14.21 -2.42
N ILE A 43 -6.57 -14.93 -2.34
CA ILE A 43 -7.16 -15.23 -1.04
C ILE A 43 -6.09 -16.10 -0.40
N PRO A 44 -5.43 -15.71 0.71
CA PRO A 44 -4.55 -16.64 1.41
C PRO A 44 -5.46 -17.77 1.89
N SER A 45 -5.52 -18.84 1.11
CA SER A 45 -6.40 -19.96 1.40
C SER A 45 -5.98 -20.50 2.76
N GLU A 46 -6.91 -21.05 3.52
CA GLU A 46 -6.68 -21.71 4.81
C GLU A 46 -5.46 -22.67 4.79
N LYS A 47 -5.05 -23.14 3.61
CA LYS A 47 -3.88 -23.97 3.35
C LYS A 47 -2.54 -23.21 3.48
N GLU A 48 -2.44 -21.97 3.00
CA GLU A 48 -1.22 -21.15 3.13
C GLU A 48 -1.01 -20.67 4.56
N LYS A 49 -2.08 -20.39 5.31
CA LYS A 49 -2.00 -20.15 6.76
C LYS A 49 -1.43 -21.37 7.50
N LYS A 50 -1.84 -22.59 7.14
CA LYS A 50 -1.32 -23.82 7.73
C LYS A 50 0.13 -24.11 7.37
N ASP A 51 0.55 -23.79 6.14
CA ASP A 51 1.95 -23.94 5.74
C ASP A 51 2.84 -22.83 6.34
N LEU A 52 2.31 -21.62 6.56
CA LEU A 52 2.99 -20.56 7.32
C LEU A 52 3.10 -20.89 8.81
N GLU A 53 2.11 -21.54 9.42
CA GLU A 53 2.21 -22.06 10.79
C GLU A 53 3.31 -23.12 10.92
N ARG A 54 3.50 -23.96 9.90
CA ARG A 54 4.59 -24.96 9.85
C ARG A 54 5.96 -24.33 9.62
N LEU A 55 6.02 -23.21 8.91
CA LEU A 55 7.25 -22.47 8.63
C LEU A 55 7.59 -21.45 9.72
N LYS A 56 6.70 -21.22 10.69
CA LYS A 56 6.93 -20.29 11.79
C LYS A 56 8.10 -20.81 12.63
N PRO A 57 9.27 -20.13 12.63
CA PRO A 57 10.39 -20.59 13.43
C PRO A 57 10.01 -20.47 14.90
N SER A 58 10.18 -21.57 15.65
CA SER A 58 10.03 -21.56 17.10
C SER A 58 11.14 -20.71 17.69
N ILE A 59 10.80 -19.49 18.09
CA ILE A 59 11.73 -18.59 18.78
C ILE A 59 11.85 -19.09 20.22
N THR A 60 12.82 -19.98 20.45
CA THR A 60 13.24 -20.33 21.80
C THR A 60 14.11 -19.19 22.29
N VAL A 61 13.54 -18.34 23.15
CA VAL A 61 14.31 -17.34 23.89
C VAL A 61 15.22 -18.11 24.83
N VAL A 62 16.51 -18.16 24.52
CA VAL A 62 17.53 -18.66 25.45
C VAL A 62 17.83 -17.51 26.40
N GLU A 63 17.37 -17.62 27.65
CA GLU A 63 17.86 -16.75 28.71
C GLU A 63 19.36 -17.01 28.87
N ARG A 64 20.14 -15.97 28.55
CA ARG A 64 21.56 -15.95 28.87
C ARG A 64 21.67 -15.44 30.29
N ASP A 65 21.94 -16.37 31.22
CA ASP A 65 22.48 -15.97 32.52
C ASP A 65 23.82 -15.27 32.30
N GLN A 66 24.03 -14.23 33.11
CA GLN A 66 25.08 -13.22 33.02
C GLN A 66 26.50 -13.77 32.86
#